data_AF-A0A8S1KC78-F1
#
_entry.id   AF-A0A8S1KC78-F1
#
_cell.length_a   1.000
_cell.length_b   1.000
_cell.length_c   1.000
_cell.angle_alpha   90.00
_cell.angle_beta   90.00
_cell.angle_gamma   90.00
#
_symmetry.space_group_name_H-M   'P 1'
#
loop_
_entity.id
_entity.type
_entity.pdbx_description
1 polymer ?
#
loop_
_entity_poly.entity_id
_entity_poly.type
_entity_poly.pdbx_seq_one_letter_code
_entity_poly.pdbx_strand_id
1 'polypeptide(L)'
;MSQKFEEIARLTRSTAIFKANYVPLTLVGASLISFIAWSKLPYGQAFPHLTISEYVPKKQYFHSLILAPLNFQTNGHLLVYGPAMLYSFYQMSTVLCNAQFLAFYIINSLICSSFTVYYEKKRSAENGINLMSPKCVSATTPLSFMTSLMVLKPHLKLLNKPPLPFFLVPAMYGMYELQEYQNGFINEVCRPTHILAMINGLILGLIFKRFI
;
A
#
# COMPACT_ATOMS: atom_id res chain seq x y z
N MET A 1 0.53 -31.56 -0.66
CA MET A 1 0.37 -30.63 -1.81
C MET A 1 0.57 -31.45 -3.07
N SER A 2 -0.32 -31.40 -4.05
CA SER A 2 -0.28 -32.28 -5.24
C SER A 2 0.90 -31.91 -6.16
N GLN A 3 1.61 -32.89 -6.71
CA GLN A 3 2.70 -32.69 -7.69
C GLN A 3 2.31 -31.78 -8.86
N LYS A 4 1.04 -31.80 -9.29
CA LYS A 4 0.50 -30.88 -10.31
C LYS A 4 0.61 -29.42 -9.91
N PHE A 5 0.46 -29.11 -8.62
CA PHE A 5 0.54 -27.74 -8.11
C PHE A 5 1.98 -27.21 -8.14
N GLU A 6 2.95 -28.06 -7.80
CA GLU A 6 4.38 -27.72 -7.92
C GLU A 6 4.80 -27.53 -9.37
N GLU A 7 4.28 -28.36 -10.28
CA GLU A 7 4.57 -28.27 -11.71
C GLU A 7 4.00 -26.99 -12.33
N ILE A 8 2.75 -26.63 -12.01
CA ILE A 8 2.14 -25.36 -12.41
C ILE A 8 2.91 -24.16 -11.83
N ALA A 9 3.31 -24.22 -10.56
CA ALA A 9 4.12 -23.20 -9.91
C ALA A 9 5.55 -23.07 -10.51
N ARG A 10 6.08 -24.15 -11.08
CA ARG A 10 7.38 -24.17 -11.76
C ARG A 10 7.28 -23.60 -13.18
N LEU A 11 6.22 -23.92 -13.90
CA LEU A 11 5.94 -23.41 -15.26
C LEU A 11 5.61 -21.90 -15.26
N THR A 12 4.89 -21.43 -14.26
CA THR A 12 4.63 -19.98 -14.07
C THR A 12 5.88 -19.21 -13.66
N ARG A 13 6.89 -19.85 -13.06
CA ARG A 13 8.20 -19.26 -12.74
C ARG A 13 9.16 -19.21 -13.94
N SER A 14 9.01 -20.08 -14.94
CA SER A 14 9.99 -20.23 -16.03
C SER A 14 9.71 -19.38 -17.28
N THR A 15 8.50 -18.84 -17.45
CA THR A 15 8.10 -18.11 -18.65
C THR A 15 8.57 -16.66 -18.59
N ALA A 16 9.33 -16.22 -19.60
CA ALA A 16 9.92 -14.88 -19.69
C ALA A 16 8.88 -13.73 -19.60
N ILE A 17 7.62 -14.00 -19.97
CA ILE A 17 6.48 -13.08 -19.85
C ILE A 17 6.13 -12.78 -18.38
N PHE A 18 6.38 -13.72 -17.47
CA PHE A 18 6.21 -13.54 -16.02
C PHE A 18 7.46 -12.98 -15.32
N LYS A 19 8.60 -12.90 -16.03
CA LYS A 19 9.84 -12.26 -15.54
C LYS A 19 9.91 -10.76 -15.82
N ALA A 20 9.16 -10.25 -16.78
CA ALA A 20 9.13 -8.84 -17.08
C ALA A 20 8.19 -8.10 -16.11
N ASN A 21 8.73 -7.12 -15.37
CA ASN A 21 8.09 -6.45 -14.24
C ASN A 21 7.03 -5.42 -14.67
N TYR A 22 6.04 -5.84 -15.46
CA TYR A 22 4.98 -4.96 -15.96
C TYR A 22 4.00 -4.53 -14.87
N VAL A 23 3.68 -5.40 -13.90
CA VAL A 23 2.71 -5.07 -12.84
C VAL A 23 3.17 -3.90 -11.97
N PRO A 24 4.41 -3.90 -11.41
CA PRO A 24 4.92 -2.75 -10.66
C PRO A 24 4.89 -1.44 -11.46
N LEU A 25 5.29 -1.48 -12.74
CA LEU A 25 5.29 -0.31 -13.63
C LEU A 25 3.87 0.19 -13.90
N THR A 26 2.91 -0.71 -14.14
CA THR A 26 1.50 -0.35 -14.34
C THR A 26 0.92 0.32 -13.10
N LEU A 27 1.24 -0.18 -11.90
CA LEU A 27 0.76 0.41 -10.66
C LEU A 27 1.37 1.80 -10.42
N VAL A 28 2.66 2.00 -10.71
CA VAL A 28 3.30 3.32 -10.72
C VAL A 28 2.62 4.26 -11.71
N GLY A 29 2.35 3.78 -12.93
CA GLY A 29 1.63 4.54 -13.94
C GLY A 29 0.23 4.95 -13.47
N ALA A 30 -0.51 4.04 -12.84
CA ALA A 30 -1.82 4.30 -12.26
C ALA A 30 -1.75 5.35 -11.14
N SER A 31 -0.71 5.32 -10.29
CA SER A 31 -0.46 6.36 -9.29
C SER A 31 -0.22 7.74 -9.91
N LEU A 32 0.58 7.81 -10.97
CA LEU A 32 0.87 9.07 -11.67
C LEU A 32 -0.37 9.61 -12.37
N ILE A 33 -1.17 8.75 -13.02
CA ILE A 33 -2.44 9.14 -13.63
C ILE A 33 -3.40 9.69 -12.56
N SER A 34 -3.48 9.03 -11.39
CA SER A 34 -4.31 9.49 -10.27
C SER A 34 -3.85 10.85 -9.74
N PHE A 35 -2.55 11.06 -9.60
CA PHE A 35 -1.97 12.35 -9.22
C PHE A 35 -2.27 13.45 -10.25
N ILE A 36 -2.12 13.16 -11.55
CA ILE A 36 -2.49 14.11 -12.62
C ILE A 36 -4.00 14.42 -12.55
N ALA A 37 -4.84 13.42 -12.32
CA ALA A 37 -6.28 13.61 -12.19
C ALA A 37 -6.63 14.60 -11.06
N TRP A 38 -5.95 14.53 -9.90
CA TRP A 38 -6.11 15.55 -8.84
C TRP A 38 -5.71 16.95 -9.26
N SER A 39 -4.70 17.09 -10.11
CA SER A 39 -4.23 18.40 -10.58
C SER A 39 -5.07 19.01 -11.69
N LYS A 40 -5.87 18.20 -12.40
CA LYS A 40 -6.60 18.61 -13.62
C LYS A 40 -8.12 18.57 -13.48
N LEU A 41 -8.66 17.68 -12.65
CA LEU A 41 -10.10 17.54 -12.49
C LEU A 41 -10.60 18.35 -11.29
N PRO A 42 -11.85 18.87 -11.33
CA PRO A 42 -12.49 19.45 -10.16
C PRO A 42 -12.54 18.46 -9.00
N TYR A 43 -12.37 18.96 -7.77
CA TYR A 43 -12.34 18.14 -6.55
C TYR A 43 -13.51 17.15 -6.47
N GLY A 44 -14.74 17.61 -6.72
CA GLY A 44 -15.94 16.75 -6.66
C GLY A 44 -15.99 15.64 -7.71
N GLN A 45 -15.19 15.71 -8.77
CA GLN A 45 -15.08 14.66 -9.78
C GLN A 45 -13.96 13.67 -9.45
N ALA A 46 -12.83 14.14 -8.92
CA ALA A 46 -11.71 13.27 -8.54
C ALA A 46 -11.98 12.52 -7.22
N PHE A 47 -12.49 13.22 -6.21
CA PHE A 47 -12.64 12.74 -4.85
C PHE A 47 -13.42 11.42 -4.73
N PRO A 48 -14.60 11.25 -5.34
CA PRO A 48 -15.37 10.01 -5.18
C PRO A 48 -14.64 8.76 -5.71
N HIS A 49 -13.79 8.94 -6.72
CA HIS A 49 -13.17 7.83 -7.44
C HIS A 49 -11.76 7.46 -6.93
N LEU A 50 -11.04 8.44 -6.38
CA LEU A 50 -9.63 8.30 -6.05
C LEU A 50 -9.35 8.20 -4.54
N THR A 51 -10.36 8.41 -3.68
CA THR A 51 -10.18 8.28 -2.23
C THR A 51 -11.29 7.47 -1.57
N ILE A 52 -10.99 7.00 -0.35
CA ILE A 52 -11.98 6.36 0.51
C ILE A 52 -12.90 7.45 1.06
N SER A 53 -14.16 7.36 0.69
CA SER A 53 -15.18 8.37 0.91
C SER A 53 -16.58 7.74 1.06
N GLU A 54 -17.58 8.55 1.39
CA GLU A 54 -18.95 8.12 1.66
C GLU A 54 -19.60 7.51 0.43
N TYR A 55 -19.04 7.81 -0.73
CA TYR A 55 -19.44 7.27 -2.01
C TYR A 55 -19.18 5.77 -2.13
N VAL A 56 -18.25 5.20 -1.35
CA VAL A 56 -18.02 3.74 -1.34
C VAL A 56 -19.28 3.00 -0.86
N PRO A 57 -19.77 3.21 0.37
CA PRO A 57 -20.99 2.54 0.81
C PRO A 57 -22.27 3.12 0.18
N LYS A 58 -22.35 4.43 -0.12
CA LYS A 58 -23.59 5.06 -0.59
C LYS A 58 -23.83 4.93 -2.09
N LYS A 59 -22.78 5.00 -2.90
CA LYS A 59 -22.85 4.99 -4.38
C LYS A 59 -22.14 3.78 -5.00
N GLN A 60 -21.71 2.81 -4.19
CA GLN A 60 -21.08 1.57 -4.64
C GLN A 60 -19.79 1.80 -5.45
N TYR A 61 -19.01 2.84 -5.12
CA TYR A 61 -17.74 3.13 -5.78
C TYR A 61 -16.61 2.21 -5.28
N PHE A 62 -16.80 0.89 -5.42
CA PHE A 62 -15.89 -0.12 -4.90
C PHE A 62 -14.51 -0.10 -5.56
N HIS A 63 -14.39 0.46 -6.77
CA HIS A 63 -13.09 0.65 -7.43
C HIS A 63 -12.14 1.52 -6.60
N SER A 64 -12.66 2.46 -5.79
CA SER A 64 -11.81 3.31 -4.96
C SER A 64 -11.12 2.52 -3.83
N LEU A 65 -11.63 1.35 -3.43
CA LEU A 65 -10.95 0.46 -2.49
C LEU A 65 -9.59 -0.02 -3.02
N ILE A 66 -9.46 -0.11 -4.35
CA ILE A 66 -8.24 -0.50 -5.04
C ILE A 66 -7.43 0.74 -5.41
N LEU A 67 -8.06 1.78 -5.95
CA LEU A 67 -7.32 2.96 -6.44
C LEU A 67 -6.77 3.85 -5.32
N ALA A 68 -7.47 3.98 -4.20
CA ALA A 68 -7.09 4.93 -3.16
C ALA A 68 -5.67 4.66 -2.61
N PRO A 69 -5.25 3.41 -2.33
CA PRO A 69 -3.87 3.10 -1.92
C PRO A 69 -2.76 3.51 -2.89
N LEU A 70 -3.08 3.77 -4.17
CA LEU A 70 -2.13 4.25 -5.19
C LEU A 70 -2.16 5.76 -5.39
N ASN A 71 -3.10 6.45 -4.75
CA ASN A 71 -3.43 7.81 -5.13
C ASN A 71 -2.69 8.85 -4.28
N PHE A 72 -1.90 9.74 -4.90
CA PHE A 72 -1.29 10.88 -4.24
C PHE A 72 -2.09 12.16 -4.53
N GLN A 73 -2.62 12.80 -3.49
CA GLN A 73 -3.41 14.03 -3.66
C GLN A 73 -2.55 15.29 -3.76
N THR A 74 -1.40 15.33 -3.09
CA THR A 74 -0.56 16.54 -2.97
C THR A 74 0.88 16.26 -3.37
N ASN A 75 1.61 17.31 -3.74
CA ASN A 75 3.05 17.23 -4.03
C ASN A 75 3.82 16.65 -2.84
N GLY A 76 3.47 17.04 -1.61
CA GLY A 76 4.10 16.52 -0.40
C GLY A 76 3.92 15.01 -0.26
N HIS A 77 2.71 14.49 -0.47
CA HIS A 77 2.46 13.05 -0.43
C HIS A 77 3.22 12.30 -1.53
N LEU A 78 3.26 12.85 -2.75
CA LEU A 78 4.01 12.24 -3.85
C LEU A 78 5.52 12.22 -3.57
N LEU A 79 6.08 13.31 -3.04
CA LEU A 79 7.51 13.42 -2.74
C LEU A 79 7.96 12.47 -1.62
N VAL A 80 7.11 12.24 -0.62
CA VAL A 80 7.43 11.35 0.50
C VAL A 80 7.19 9.88 0.13
N TYR A 81 6.00 9.55 -0.38
CA TYR A 81 5.58 8.16 -0.57
C TYR A 81 5.90 7.61 -1.96
N GLY A 82 6.06 8.46 -2.98
CA GLY A 82 6.43 8.05 -4.33
C GLY A 82 7.77 7.32 -4.39
N PRO A 83 8.88 7.89 -3.84
CA PRO A 83 10.17 7.21 -3.79
C PRO A 83 10.12 5.91 -2.98
N ALA A 84 9.41 5.90 -1.85
CA ALA A 84 9.21 4.70 -1.03
C ALA A 84 8.48 3.59 -1.81
N MET A 85 7.44 3.96 -2.57
CA MET A 85 6.69 3.05 -3.43
C MET A 85 7.57 2.51 -4.55
N LEU A 86 8.27 3.38 -5.29
CA LEU A 86 9.16 2.98 -6.39
C LEU A 86 10.25 2.01 -5.91
N TYR A 87 10.93 2.38 -4.82
CA TYR A 87 11.99 1.55 -4.26
C TYR A 87 11.47 0.21 -3.78
N SER A 88 10.38 0.20 -3.00
CA SER A 88 9.81 -1.04 -2.48
C SER A 88 9.25 -1.93 -3.58
N PHE A 89 8.62 -1.36 -4.61
CA PHE A 89 8.15 -2.07 -5.80
C PHE A 89 9.30 -2.71 -6.57
N TYR A 90 10.38 -1.96 -6.81
CA TYR A 90 11.58 -2.48 -7.46
C TYR A 90 12.15 -3.67 -6.67
N GLN A 91 12.37 -3.51 -5.37
CA GLN A 91 12.91 -4.57 -4.53
C GLN A 91 11.98 -5.80 -4.48
N MET A 92 10.67 -5.59 -4.37
CA MET A 92 9.69 -6.68 -4.35
C MET A 92 9.60 -7.40 -5.70
N SER A 93 9.78 -6.71 -6.82
CA SER A 93 9.81 -7.32 -8.15
C SER A 93 11.02 -8.23 -8.40
N THR A 94 12.07 -8.11 -7.57
CA THR A 94 13.20 -9.07 -7.60
C THR A 94 12.89 -10.38 -6.89
N VAL A 95 11.76 -10.46 -6.17
CA VAL A 95 11.40 -11.58 -5.30
C VAL A 95 10.09 -12.23 -5.74
N LEU A 96 9.07 -11.42 -6.05
CA LEU A 96 7.75 -11.89 -6.44
C LEU A 96 7.59 -11.88 -7.96
N CYS A 97 6.92 -12.90 -8.50
CA CYS A 97 6.43 -12.83 -9.89
C CYS A 97 5.23 -11.86 -10.00
N ASN A 98 4.88 -11.46 -11.23
CA ASN A 98 3.78 -10.51 -11.47
C ASN A 98 2.45 -10.90 -10.80
N ALA A 99 2.08 -12.19 -10.83
CA ALA A 99 0.84 -12.67 -10.22
C ALA A 99 0.87 -12.54 -8.69
N GLN A 100 2.00 -12.88 -8.07
CA GLN A 100 2.20 -12.72 -6.62
C GLN A 100 2.21 -11.25 -6.22
N PHE A 101 2.89 -10.39 -6.99
CA PHE A 101 2.94 -8.96 -6.76
C PHE A 101 1.53 -8.33 -6.83
N LEU A 102 0.76 -8.67 -7.87
CA LEU A 102 -0.61 -8.19 -8.03
C LEU A 102 -1.50 -8.67 -6.88
N ALA A 103 -1.42 -9.94 -6.51
CA ALA A 103 -2.16 -10.50 -5.38
C ALA A 103 -1.82 -9.78 -4.07
N PHE A 104 -0.52 -9.57 -3.80
CA PHE A 104 -0.06 -8.81 -2.64
C PHE A 104 -0.71 -7.42 -2.60
N TYR A 105 -0.63 -6.68 -3.71
CA TYR A 105 -1.20 -5.35 -3.82
C TYR A 105 -2.72 -5.33 -3.62
N ILE A 106 -3.47 -6.25 -4.24
CA ILE A 106 -4.93 -6.32 -4.12
C ILE A 106 -5.33 -6.63 -2.68
N ILE A 107 -4.70 -7.62 -2.05
CA ILE A 107 -5.00 -8.00 -0.66
C ILE A 107 -4.69 -6.84 0.27
N ASN A 108 -3.53 -6.18 0.10
CA ASN A 108 -3.18 -5.00 0.89
C ASN A 108 -4.21 -3.87 0.73
N SER A 109 -4.61 -3.59 -0.51
CA SER A 109 -5.55 -2.53 -0.83
C SER A 109 -6.91 -2.78 -0.19
N LEU A 110 -7.45 -4.00 -0.33
CA LEU A 110 -8.74 -4.36 0.24
C LEU A 110 -8.73 -4.29 1.77
N ILE A 111 -7.70 -4.84 2.42
CA ILE A 111 -7.61 -4.83 3.89
C ILE A 111 -7.49 -3.40 4.42
N CYS A 112 -6.55 -2.61 3.88
CA CYS A 112 -6.30 -1.26 4.38
C CYS A 112 -7.49 -0.34 4.11
N SER A 113 -8.03 -0.34 2.87
CA SER A 113 -9.17 0.49 2.51
C SER A 113 -10.43 0.13 3.30
N SER A 114 -10.71 -1.17 3.48
CA SER A 114 -11.88 -1.61 4.26
C SER A 114 -11.75 -1.21 5.73
N PHE A 115 -10.55 -1.31 6.29
CA PHE A 115 -10.29 -0.87 7.65
C PHE A 115 -10.43 0.65 7.79
N THR A 116 -9.98 1.44 6.81
CA THR A 116 -10.23 2.89 6.78
C THR A 116 -11.72 3.19 6.81
N VAL A 117 -12.54 2.53 5.97
CA VAL A 117 -13.99 2.70 5.96
C VAL A 117 -14.59 2.36 7.34
N TYR A 118 -14.21 1.22 7.91
CA TYR A 118 -14.68 0.79 9.23
C TYR A 118 -14.33 1.79 10.33
N TYR A 119 -13.06 2.21 10.38
CA TYR A 119 -12.54 3.10 11.42
C TYR A 119 -13.19 4.48 11.34
N GLU A 120 -13.32 5.06 10.15
CA GLU A 120 -13.97 6.36 9.97
C GLU A 120 -15.46 6.31 10.28
N LYS A 121 -16.16 5.22 9.94
CA LYS A 121 -17.57 5.02 10.31
C LYS A 121 -17.74 4.98 11.82
N LYS A 122 -16.88 4.22 12.52
CA LYS A 122 -16.88 4.15 13.99
C LYS A 122 -16.63 5.53 14.60
N ARG A 123 -15.58 6.23 14.14
CA ARG A 123 -15.20 7.56 14.66
C ARG A 123 -16.28 8.61 14.45
N SER A 124 -16.97 8.58 13.31
CA SER A 124 -18.08 9.48 13.02
C SER A 124 -19.28 9.25 13.95
N ALA A 125 -19.61 7.98 14.23
CA ALA A 125 -20.67 7.64 15.16
C ALA A 125 -20.35 8.06 16.61
N GLU A 126 -19.08 7.96 17.03
CA GLU A 126 -18.65 8.27 18.39
C GLU A 126 -18.47 9.78 18.63
N ASN A 127 -17.98 10.53 17.64
CA ASN A 127 -17.56 11.93 17.82
C ASN A 127 -18.38 12.95 17.03
N GLY A 128 -19.42 12.52 16.30
CA GLY A 128 -20.24 13.42 15.47
C GLY A 128 -19.45 14.12 14.35
N ILE A 129 -18.24 13.66 14.05
CA ILE A 129 -17.39 14.23 13.01
C ILE A 129 -17.99 13.82 11.65
N ASN A 130 -18.23 14.81 10.80
CA ASN A 130 -18.69 14.57 9.43
C ASN A 130 -17.72 13.63 8.71
N LEU A 131 -18.29 12.55 8.21
CA LEU A 131 -17.62 11.44 7.54
C LEU A 131 -16.76 11.93 6.37
N MET A 132 -15.49 11.47 6.36
CA MET A 132 -14.55 11.44 5.23
C MET A 132 -14.04 12.79 4.70
N SER A 133 -13.22 13.46 5.52
CA SER A 133 -12.08 14.21 4.98
C SER A 133 -11.20 13.25 4.15
N PRO A 134 -10.59 13.67 3.01
CA PRO A 134 -9.75 12.81 2.19
C PRO A 134 -8.57 12.27 3.01
N LYS A 135 -8.70 11.04 3.51
CA LYS A 135 -7.63 10.37 4.25
C LYS A 135 -6.70 9.72 3.24
N CYS A 136 -5.46 10.20 3.18
CA CYS A 136 -4.44 9.72 2.26
C CYS A 136 -4.01 8.29 2.62
N VAL A 137 -4.75 7.29 2.12
CA VAL A 137 -4.34 5.87 2.17
C VAL A 137 -3.14 5.58 1.25
N SER A 138 -2.61 6.59 0.58
CA SER A 138 -1.44 6.53 -0.30
C SER A 138 -0.18 6.00 0.37
N ALA A 139 -0.07 6.14 1.69
CA ALA A 139 1.05 5.61 2.46
C ALA A 139 0.95 4.09 2.66
N THR A 140 -0.25 3.51 2.59
CA THR A 140 -0.48 2.10 2.96
C THR A 140 0.23 1.13 2.01
N THR A 141 0.28 1.44 0.72
CA THR A 141 0.99 0.65 -0.28
C THR A 141 2.51 0.60 0.01
N PRO A 142 3.25 1.73 0.03
CA PRO A 142 4.68 1.68 0.32
C PRO A 142 4.97 1.10 1.70
N LEU A 143 4.18 1.41 2.73
CA LEU A 143 4.41 0.87 4.08
C LEU A 143 4.32 -0.65 4.11
N SER A 144 3.27 -1.23 3.53
CA SER A 144 3.07 -2.68 3.48
C SER A 144 4.15 -3.39 2.66
N PHE A 145 4.52 -2.83 1.50
CA PHE A 145 5.59 -3.38 0.68
C PHE A 145 6.95 -3.30 1.40
N MET A 146 7.27 -2.17 2.03
CA MET A 146 8.52 -2.00 2.77
C MET A 146 8.63 -2.92 3.98
N THR A 147 7.56 -3.10 4.76
CA THR A 147 7.60 -4.03 5.89
C THR A 147 7.70 -5.48 5.44
N SER A 148 7.06 -5.85 4.33
CA SER A 148 7.18 -7.21 3.78
C SER A 148 8.63 -7.54 3.37
N LEU A 149 9.39 -6.55 2.89
CA LEU A 149 10.80 -6.71 2.55
C LEU A 149 11.67 -7.05 3.77
N MET A 150 11.25 -6.70 4.99
CA MET A 150 11.98 -7.12 6.21
C MET A 150 11.98 -8.64 6.36
N VAL A 151 10.91 -9.30 5.89
CA VAL A 151 10.75 -10.75 5.96
C VAL A 151 11.33 -11.45 4.73
N LEU A 152 11.10 -10.86 3.56
CA LEU A 152 11.46 -11.41 2.26
C LEU A 152 12.93 -11.16 1.88
N LYS A 153 13.50 -10.03 2.30
CA LYS A 153 14.91 -9.64 2.09
C LYS A 153 15.52 -9.07 3.37
N PRO A 154 15.67 -9.87 4.45
CA PRO A 154 16.19 -9.39 5.74
C PRO A 154 17.60 -8.79 5.67
N HIS A 155 18.38 -9.18 4.65
CA HIS A 155 19.74 -8.67 4.42
C HIS A 155 19.78 -7.39 3.58
N LEU A 156 18.63 -6.81 3.21
CA LEU A 156 18.56 -5.57 2.44
C LEU A 156 19.16 -4.42 3.24
N LYS A 157 20.05 -3.65 2.59
CA LYS A 157 20.73 -2.49 3.18
C LYS A 157 20.28 -1.23 2.45
N LEU A 158 20.16 -0.13 3.20
CA LEU A 158 19.94 1.21 2.64
C LEU A 158 21.25 1.82 2.13
N LEU A 159 22.34 1.62 2.89
CA LEU A 159 23.68 2.11 2.57
C LEU A 159 24.68 0.95 2.65
N ASN A 160 25.72 0.98 1.81
CA ASN A 160 26.76 -0.05 1.81
C ASN A 160 27.90 0.26 2.80
N LYS A 161 28.22 1.54 3.04
CA LYS A 161 29.30 1.98 3.92
C LYS A 161 28.94 3.32 4.61
N PRO A 162 28.75 3.35 5.95
CA PRO A 162 28.56 2.18 6.83
C PRO A 162 27.28 1.41 6.43
N PRO A 163 27.23 0.07 6.65
CA PRO A 163 26.07 -0.73 6.30
C PRO A 163 24.88 -0.34 7.18
N LEU A 164 23.84 0.23 6.57
CA LEU A 164 22.61 0.60 7.27
C LEU A 164 21.50 -0.40 6.93
N PRO A 165 20.95 -1.17 7.89
CA PRO A 165 19.89 -2.12 7.62
C PRO A 165 18.61 -1.43 7.13
N PHE A 166 17.99 -1.97 6.08
CA PHE A 166 16.77 -1.38 5.51
C PHE A 166 15.58 -1.41 6.47
N PHE A 167 15.51 -2.41 7.37
CA PHE A 167 14.41 -2.53 8.33
C PHE A 167 14.25 -1.33 9.27
N LEU A 168 15.31 -0.52 9.42
CA LEU A 168 15.25 0.71 10.21
C LEU A 168 14.24 1.71 9.64
N VAL A 169 14.06 1.78 8.32
CA VAL A 169 13.13 2.73 7.70
C VAL A 169 11.68 2.47 8.11
N PRO A 170 11.09 1.28 7.89
CA PRO A 170 9.74 0.99 8.38
C PRO A 170 9.65 1.00 9.91
N ALA A 171 10.70 0.65 10.65
CA ALA A 171 10.69 0.73 12.12
C ALA A 171 10.59 2.18 12.63
N MET A 172 11.38 3.10 12.09
CA MET A 172 11.29 4.53 12.41
C MET A 172 9.92 5.10 12.07
N TYR A 173 9.38 4.72 10.90
CA TYR A 173 8.04 5.15 10.51
C TYR A 173 6.95 4.60 11.45
N GLY A 174 7.09 3.34 11.88
CA GLY A 174 6.21 2.73 12.88
C GLY A 174 6.24 3.44 14.22
N MET A 175 7.43 3.84 14.70
CA MET A 175 7.57 4.64 15.91
C MET A 175 6.89 6.01 15.77
N TYR A 176 7.08 6.68 14.63
CA TYR A 176 6.42 7.96 14.32
C TYR A 176 4.89 7.85 14.33
N GLU A 177 4.31 6.86 13.64
CA GLU A 177 2.86 6.66 13.60
C GLU A 177 2.27 6.36 14.98
N LEU A 178 2.99 5.59 15.80
CA LEU A 178 2.57 5.26 17.17
C LEU A 178 2.61 6.49 18.07
N GLN A 179 3.70 7.25 18.04
CA GLN A 179 3.87 8.47 18.83
C GLN A 179 2.76 9.49 18.52
N GLU A 180 2.52 9.74 17.24
CA GLU A 180 1.49 10.68 16.80
C GLU A 180 0.07 10.21 17.12
N TYR A 181 -0.18 8.90 17.04
CA TYR A 181 -1.45 8.32 17.48
C TYR A 181 -1.67 8.55 18.99
N GLN A 182 -0.64 8.34 19.81
CA GLN A 182 -0.70 8.59 21.26
C GLN A 182 -0.91 10.07 21.60
N ASN A 183 -0.36 10.98 20.79
CA ASN A 183 -0.51 12.43 20.95
C ASN A 183 -1.84 12.99 20.40
N GLY A 184 -2.76 12.15 19.92
CA GLY A 184 -4.08 12.58 19.47
C GLY A 184 -4.13 13.19 18.06
N PHE A 185 -3.07 13.05 17.25
CA PHE A 185 -3.04 13.51 15.85
C PHE A 185 -3.81 12.56 14.91
N ILE A 186 -5.09 12.32 15.22
CA ILE A 186 -6.00 11.39 14.52
C ILE A 186 -6.87 12.15 13.49
N ASN A 187 -6.90 13.48 13.58
CA ASN A 187 -7.89 14.30 12.88
C ASN A 187 -7.61 14.46 11.38
N GLU A 188 -6.34 14.42 10.95
CA GLU A 188 -5.95 14.67 9.55
C GLU A 188 -5.56 13.39 8.78
N VAL A 189 -4.99 12.40 9.46
CA VAL A 189 -4.48 11.16 8.84
C VAL A 189 -5.07 9.92 9.52
N CYS A 190 -5.41 8.87 8.75
CA CYS A 190 -5.95 7.62 9.33
C CYS A 190 -4.79 6.73 9.81
N ARG A 191 -4.06 7.19 10.83
CA ARG A 191 -2.86 6.54 11.37
C ARG A 191 -3.05 5.06 11.72
N PRO A 192 -4.20 4.63 12.30
CA PRO A 192 -4.46 3.21 12.52
C PRO A 192 -4.38 2.36 11.24
N THR A 193 -4.76 2.92 10.08
CA THR A 193 -4.61 2.22 8.79
C THR A 193 -3.13 2.10 8.38
N HIS A 194 -2.28 3.09 8.69
CA HIS A 194 -0.84 3.00 8.40
C HIS A 194 -0.18 1.92 9.25
N ILE A 195 -0.51 1.87 10.55
CA ILE A 195 -0.06 0.81 11.46
C ILE A 195 -0.53 -0.56 10.97
N LEU A 196 -1.80 -0.66 10.57
CA LEU A 196 -2.33 -1.88 9.97
C LEU A 196 -1.57 -2.26 8.71
N ALA A 197 -1.26 -1.33 7.82
CA ALA A 197 -0.52 -1.61 6.59
C ALA A 197 0.87 -2.18 6.89
N MET A 198 1.56 -1.68 7.91
CA MET A 198 2.84 -2.21 8.34
C MET A 198 2.73 -3.65 8.86
N ILE A 199 1.77 -3.92 9.75
CA ILE A 199 1.49 -5.26 10.29
C ILE A 199 1.08 -6.22 9.16
N ASN A 200 0.17 -5.78 8.29
CA ASN A 200 -0.30 -6.53 7.15
C ASN A 200 0.84 -6.88 6.20
N GLY A 201 1.76 -5.94 5.94
CA GLY A 201 2.95 -6.21 5.13
C GLY A 201 3.88 -7.27 5.73
N LEU A 202 4.06 -7.30 7.06
CA LEU A 202 4.80 -8.38 7.73
C LEU A 202 4.11 -9.74 7.55
N ILE A 203 2.79 -9.79 7.76
CA ILE A 203 1.98 -11.01 7.60
C ILE A 203 2.03 -11.50 6.16
N LEU A 204 1.78 -10.62 5.19
CA LEU A 204 1.86 -10.94 3.77
C LEU A 204 3.27 -11.37 3.39
N GLY A 205 4.31 -10.69 3.90
CA GLY A 205 5.71 -11.12 3.72
C GLY A 205 5.94 -12.56 4.18
N LEU A 206 5.43 -12.95 5.35
CA LEU A 206 5.53 -14.32 5.88
C LEU A 206 4.73 -15.33 5.04
N ILE A 207 3.54 -14.94 4.57
CA ILE A 207 2.70 -15.79 3.70
C ILE A 207 3.41 -16.03 2.37
N PHE A 208 3.82 -14.97 1.68
CA PHE A 208 4.46 -15.03 0.37
C PHE A 208 5.84 -15.70 0.42
N LYS A 209 6.57 -15.59 1.53
CA LYS A 209 7.83 -16.33 1.77
C LYS A 209 7.68 -17.84 1.61
N ARG A 210 6.50 -18.41 1.87
CA ARG A 210 6.24 -19.85 1.71
C ARG A 210 6.08 -20.28 0.24
N PHE A 211 5.90 -19.33 -0.67
CA PHE A 211 5.61 -19.58 -2.09
C PHE A 211 6.75 -19.18 -3.03
N ILE A 212 7.86 -18.66 -2.48
CA ILE A 212 9.10 -18.32 -3.19
C ILE A 212 10.05 -19.49 -3.04
#